data_AF-A0A7Z9KXG6-F1
#
_entry.id   AF-A0A7Z9KXG6-F1
#
_cell.length_a   1.000
_cell.length_b   1.000
_cell.length_c   1.000
_cell.angle_alpha   90.00
_cell.angle_beta   90.00
_cell.angle_gamma   90.00
#
_symmetry.space_group_name_H-M   'P 1'
#
loop_
_entity.id
_entity.type
_entity.pdbx_description
1 polymer ?
#
loop_
_entity_poly.entity_id
_entity_poly.type
_entity_poly.pdbx_seq_one_letter_code
_entity_poly.pdbx_strand_id
1 'polypeptide(L)'
;MVDAKPSRNKLSKERGKDLAQRILKEGGTLILAAECREGVPSGSELDKLLRHAQNPEEVLTLLSTPGFGRPEQWQAQIQALIQRKADVRVYSSLDDDTLRAAHLVPCADISAMIAEELDKHGPDARVAVLPQGPLTIPFLESSACL
;
A
#
# COMPACT_ATOMS: atom_id res chain seq x y z
N MET A 1 -0.36 -4.38 7.81
CA MET A 1 0.70 -5.32 7.40
C MET A 1 1.94 -4.95 8.20
N VAL A 2 2.31 -5.67 9.25
CA VAL A 2 3.50 -5.32 10.05
C VAL A 2 4.63 -6.30 9.69
N ASP A 3 5.62 -5.88 8.91
CA ASP A 3 6.84 -6.64 8.61
C ASP A 3 7.98 -6.18 9.52
N ALA A 4 8.51 -7.12 10.30
CA ALA A 4 9.70 -6.93 11.12
C ALA A 4 10.58 -8.19 11.04
N LYS A 5 11.37 -8.33 9.97
CA LYS A 5 12.76 -8.88 10.01
C LYS A 5 13.50 -8.73 8.66
N PRO A 6 14.85 -8.71 8.68
CA PRO A 6 15.66 -8.35 7.52
C PRO A 6 15.85 -9.56 6.59
N SER A 7 15.60 -9.41 5.29
CA SER A 7 16.03 -10.39 4.29
C SER A 7 16.80 -9.72 3.16
N ARG A 8 17.97 -10.28 2.89
CA ARG A 8 18.87 -9.92 1.79
C ARG A 8 18.25 -10.33 0.45
N ASN A 9 18.45 -9.48 -0.55
CA ASN A 9 18.36 -9.71 -2.00
C ASN A 9 16.98 -9.82 -2.69
N LYS A 10 16.84 -8.91 -3.68
CA LYS A 10 16.17 -9.01 -4.99
C LYS A 10 14.64 -9.13 -5.04
N LEU A 11 14.06 -8.11 -5.68
CA LEU A 11 12.67 -7.94 -6.12
C LEU A 11 11.88 -9.25 -6.34
N SER A 12 11.04 -9.60 -5.36
CA SER A 12 9.89 -10.48 -5.54
C SER A 12 8.82 -10.17 -4.47
N LYS A 13 8.37 -8.91 -4.40
CA LYS A 13 7.28 -8.44 -3.53
C LYS A 13 5.95 -8.34 -4.32
N GLU A 14 5.56 -9.40 -5.02
CA GLU A 14 4.33 -9.39 -5.85
C GLU A 14 3.12 -10.07 -5.20
N ARG A 15 3.27 -10.82 -4.09
CA ARG A 15 2.14 -11.56 -3.50
C ARG A 15 1.43 -10.85 -2.34
N GLY A 16 1.97 -9.73 -1.85
CA GLY A 16 1.38 -8.98 -0.72
C GLY A 16 0.18 -8.10 -1.09
N LYS A 17 0.02 -7.74 -2.36
CA LYS A 17 -0.78 -6.57 -2.78
C LYS A 17 -2.25 -6.90 -3.09
N ASP A 18 -2.56 -8.15 -3.46
CA ASP A 18 -3.94 -8.63 -3.69
C ASP A 18 -4.72 -8.90 -2.37
N LEU A 19 -4.01 -8.90 -1.25
CA LEU A 19 -4.50 -9.41 0.04
C LEU A 19 -5.26 -8.37 0.82
N ALA A 20 -4.71 -7.15 0.87
CA ALA A 20 -5.34 -6.03 1.56
C ALA A 20 -6.62 -5.61 0.84
N GLN A 21 -6.64 -5.63 -0.50
CA GLN A 21 -7.82 -5.27 -1.29
C GLN A 21 -9.04 -6.15 -0.99
N ARG A 22 -8.84 -7.43 -0.64
CA ARG A 22 -9.92 -8.40 -0.34
C ARG A 22 -10.62 -8.13 0.99
N ILE A 23 -9.91 -7.62 1.98
CA ILE A 23 -10.43 -7.42 3.33
C ILE A 23 -10.67 -5.94 3.69
N LEU A 24 -10.11 -5.01 2.92
CA LEU A 24 -10.38 -3.59 3.08
C LEU A 24 -11.79 -3.27 2.59
N LYS A 25 -12.56 -2.57 3.42
CA LYS A 25 -13.78 -1.88 3.02
C LYS A 25 -13.42 -0.61 2.23
N GLU A 26 -14.35 -0.15 1.40
CA GLU A 26 -14.23 1.17 0.75
C GLU A 26 -14.09 2.26 1.82
N GLY A 27 -13.14 3.17 1.63
CA GLY A 27 -12.81 4.23 2.59
C GLY A 27 -12.11 3.76 3.87
N GLY A 28 -11.75 2.48 3.98
CA GLY A 28 -11.01 1.95 5.12
C GLY A 28 -9.53 2.42 5.14
N THR A 29 -8.82 2.06 6.20
CA THR A 29 -7.40 2.44 6.37
C THR A 29 -6.48 1.23 6.36
N LEU A 30 -5.41 1.31 5.56
CA LEU A 30 -4.37 0.30 5.44
C LEU A 30 -3.05 0.84 6.00
N ILE A 31 -2.60 0.26 7.12
CA ILE A 31 -1.28 0.55 7.69
C ILE A 31 -0.28 -0.53 7.25
N LEU A 32 0.77 -0.13 6.54
CA LEU A 32 1.87 -0.98 6.07
C LEU A 32 3.15 -0.65 6.84
N ALA A 33 3.57 -1.51 7.75
CA ALA A 33 4.92 -1.53 8.31
C ALA A 33 5.86 -2.28 7.36
N ALA A 34 6.82 -1.57 6.80
CA ALA A 34 7.89 -2.11 5.98
C ALA A 34 9.11 -1.18 6.06
N GLU A 35 10.27 -1.74 6.41
CA GLU A 35 11.52 -0.98 6.57
C GLU A 35 11.93 -0.23 5.29
N CYS A 36 11.74 -0.85 4.12
CA CYS A 36 11.93 -0.25 2.79
C CYS A 36 13.26 0.55 2.61
N ARG A 37 14.35 0.13 3.26
CA ARG A 37 15.63 0.87 3.37
C ARG A 37 16.15 1.58 2.11
N GLU A 38 15.93 1.01 0.93
CA GLU A 38 16.48 1.51 -0.33
C GLU A 38 15.50 2.44 -1.08
N GLY A 39 14.26 2.57 -0.62
CA GLY A 39 13.23 3.34 -1.29
C GLY A 39 12.93 2.84 -2.70
N VAL A 40 12.48 3.75 -3.56
CA VAL A 40 12.38 3.49 -5.00
C VAL A 40 13.74 3.83 -5.63
N PRO A 41 14.40 2.91 -6.36
CA PRO A 41 15.69 3.18 -6.97
C PRO A 41 15.61 4.38 -7.93
N SER A 42 16.45 5.40 -7.70
CA SER A 42 16.48 6.60 -8.53
C SER A 42 16.76 6.27 -9.99
N GLY A 43 16.01 6.88 -10.91
CA GLY A 43 16.13 6.66 -12.35
C GLY A 43 15.54 5.34 -12.84
N SER A 44 14.96 4.51 -11.97
CA SER A 44 14.16 3.34 -12.38
C SER A 44 12.90 3.77 -13.14
N GLU A 45 12.32 2.86 -13.92
CA GLU A 45 11.06 3.16 -14.64
C GLU A 45 9.91 3.49 -13.68
N LEU A 46 9.91 2.90 -12.47
CA LEU A 46 8.96 3.25 -11.43
C LEU A 46 9.20 4.66 -10.87
N ASP A 47 10.44 5.04 -10.57
CA ASP A 47 10.80 6.39 -10.10
C ASP A 47 10.38 7.44 -11.15
N LYS A 48 10.67 7.18 -12.43
CA LYS A 48 10.23 8.03 -13.53
C LYS A 48 8.70 8.13 -13.55
N LEU A 49 7.99 7.01 -13.51
CA LEU A 49 6.53 6.99 -13.57
C LEU A 49 5.90 7.77 -12.41
N LEU A 50 6.40 7.58 -11.19
CA LEU A 50 5.92 8.28 -10.00
C LEU A 50 6.16 9.79 -10.11
N ARG A 51 7.33 10.23 -10.61
CA ARG A 51 7.61 11.67 -10.83
C ARG A 51 6.77 12.32 -11.94
N HIS A 52 6.22 11.55 -12.88
CA HIS A 52 5.37 12.09 -13.95
C HIS A 52 3.94 12.40 -13.48
N ALA A 53 3.52 11.84 -12.34
CA ALA A 53 2.20 12.08 -11.75
C ALA A 53 2.37 12.82 -10.42
N GLN A 54 1.42 13.66 -10.03
CA GLN A 54 1.44 14.35 -8.73
C GLN A 54 0.76 13.55 -7.62
N ASN A 55 -0.06 12.57 -7.99
CA ASN A 55 -0.86 11.79 -7.06
C ASN A 55 -1.27 10.43 -7.70
N PRO A 56 -1.84 9.52 -6.91
CA PRO A 56 -2.24 8.20 -7.41
C PRO A 56 -3.30 8.22 -8.53
N GLU A 57 -4.25 9.16 -8.51
CA GLU A 57 -5.27 9.26 -9.57
C GLU A 57 -4.68 9.69 -10.92
N GLU A 58 -3.68 10.59 -10.89
CA GLU A 58 -2.92 10.94 -12.08
C GLU A 58 -2.12 9.76 -12.63
N VAL A 59 -1.61 8.87 -11.78
CA VAL A 59 -1.00 7.60 -12.24
C VAL A 59 -2.04 6.78 -13.00
N LEU A 60 -3.23 6.58 -12.45
CA LEU A 60 -4.28 5.80 -13.12
C LEU A 60 -4.71 6.44 -14.45
N THR A 61 -4.79 7.76 -14.50
CA THR A 61 -5.15 8.52 -15.70
C THR A 61 -4.08 8.35 -16.79
N LEU A 62 -2.81 8.50 -16.41
CA LEU A 62 -1.67 8.31 -17.31
C LEU A 62 -1.64 6.89 -17.89
N LEU A 63 -1.80 5.88 -17.03
CA LEU A 63 -1.80 4.47 -17.44
C LEU A 63 -3.01 4.08 -18.29
N SER A 64 -4.10 4.86 -18.24
CA SER A 64 -5.30 4.65 -19.07
C SER A 64 -5.22 5.35 -20.43
N THR A 65 -4.15 6.10 -20.70
CA THR A 65 -3.96 6.82 -21.96
C THR A 65 -3.66 5.83 -23.10
N PRO A 66 -4.43 5.82 -24.21
CA PRO A 66 -4.17 4.93 -25.34
C PRO A 66 -2.74 5.06 -25.87
N GLY A 67 -2.06 3.93 -26.06
CA GLY A 67 -0.67 3.89 -26.54
C GLY A 67 0.38 4.18 -25.47
N PHE A 68 0.00 4.50 -24.23
CA PHE A 68 0.94 4.60 -23.13
C PHE A 68 1.30 3.21 -22.61
N GLY A 69 2.60 2.94 -22.48
CA GLY A 69 3.12 1.72 -21.90
C GLY A 69 4.56 1.92 -21.43
N ARG A 70 4.86 1.52 -20.19
CA ARG A 70 6.21 1.52 -19.64
C ARG A 70 6.51 0.22 -18.89
N PRO A 71 7.79 -0.22 -18.85
CA PRO A 71 8.19 -1.29 -17.95
C PRO A 71 7.81 -0.97 -16.50
N GLU A 72 7.49 -2.00 -15.71
CA GLU A 72 7.16 -1.87 -14.29
C GLU A 72 5.92 -1.02 -13.94
N GLN A 73 5.11 -0.60 -14.92
CA GLN A 73 3.93 0.23 -14.67
C GLN A 73 2.87 -0.42 -13.78
N TRP A 74 2.80 -1.76 -13.79
CA TRP A 74 1.84 -2.55 -13.02
C TRP A 74 1.96 -2.28 -11.51
N GLN A 75 3.17 -2.01 -11.01
CA GLN A 75 3.39 -1.73 -9.60
C GLN A 75 2.72 -0.42 -9.17
N ALA A 76 2.88 0.65 -9.96
CA ALA A 76 2.25 1.94 -9.70
C ALA A 76 0.73 1.87 -9.88
N GLN A 77 0.26 1.08 -10.86
CA GLN A 77 -1.17 0.84 -11.07
C GLN A 77 -1.81 0.20 -9.83
N ILE A 78 -1.25 -0.89 -9.32
CA ILE A 78 -1.79 -1.59 -8.15
C ILE A 78 -1.77 -0.68 -6.92
N GLN A 79 -0.67 0.04 -6.68
CA GLN A 79 -0.59 1.00 -5.58
C GLN A 79 -1.72 2.03 -5.68
N ALA A 80 -1.92 2.64 -6.85
CA ALA A 80 -2.93 3.66 -7.02
C ALA A 80 -4.36 3.12 -6.90
N LEU A 81 -4.62 1.90 -7.37
CA LEU A 81 -5.92 1.23 -7.18
C LEU A 81 -6.23 0.99 -5.69
N ILE A 82 -5.23 0.64 -4.88
CA ILE A 82 -5.39 0.50 -3.42
C ILE A 82 -5.69 1.85 -2.79
N GLN A 83 -4.93 2.88 -3.17
CA GLN A 83 -5.05 4.23 -2.62
C GLN A 83 -6.37 4.93 -3.01
N ARG A 84 -6.94 4.58 -4.16
CA ARG A 84 -8.29 5.02 -4.53
C ARG A 84 -9.36 4.43 -3.62
N LYS A 85 -9.17 3.19 -3.16
CA LYS A 85 -10.12 2.45 -2.31
C LYS A 85 -9.97 2.76 -0.82
N ALA A 86 -8.76 3.07 -0.37
CA ALA A 86 -8.41 3.13 1.05
C ALA A 86 -7.33 4.18 1.35
N ASP A 87 -7.35 4.71 2.56
CA ASP A 87 -6.25 5.52 3.07
C ASP A 87 -5.04 4.63 3.37
N VAL A 88 -3.89 4.88 2.75
CA VAL A 88 -2.69 4.05 2.89
C VAL A 88 -1.63 4.79 3.68
N ARG A 89 -1.24 4.20 4.81
CA ARG A 89 -0.24 4.70 5.75
C ARG A 89 0.95 3.76 5.80
N VAL A 90 2.17 4.29 5.84
CA VAL A 90 3.39 3.50 5.79
C VAL A 90 4.28 3.78 6.99
N TYR A 91 4.47 2.77 7.84
CA TYR A 91 5.47 2.79 8.90
C TYR A 91 6.78 2.23 8.34
N SER A 92 7.83 3.05 8.33
CA SER A 92 9.10 2.74 7.66
C SER A 92 10.27 3.43 8.35
N SER A 93 11.49 2.96 8.05
CA SER A 93 12.71 3.67 8.43
C SER A 93 13.16 4.67 7.36
N LEU A 94 12.47 4.74 6.23
CA LEU A 94 12.68 5.80 5.24
C LEU A 94 12.25 7.16 5.78
N ASP A 95 12.90 8.22 5.32
CA ASP A 95 12.45 9.58 5.58
C ASP A 95 11.11 9.87 4.89
N ASP A 96 10.35 10.78 5.48
CA ASP A 96 9.02 11.13 4.99
C ASP A 96 9.04 11.67 3.55
N ASP A 97 10.09 12.38 3.14
CA ASP A 97 10.15 12.98 1.80
C ASP A 97 10.35 11.91 0.73
N THR A 98 11.15 10.89 1.01
CA THR A 98 11.26 9.68 0.16
C THR A 98 9.93 8.95 0.04
N LEU A 99 9.16 8.82 1.13
CA LEU A 99 7.82 8.22 1.08
C LEU A 99 6.83 9.07 0.27
N ARG A 100 6.82 10.38 0.48
CA ARG A 100 5.94 11.32 -0.24
C ARG A 100 6.27 11.37 -1.73
N ALA A 101 7.55 11.32 -2.10
CA ALA A 101 7.98 11.21 -3.49
C ALA A 101 7.49 9.92 -4.18
N ALA A 102 7.16 8.89 -3.39
CA ALA A 102 6.53 7.67 -3.87
C ALA A 102 5.00 7.66 -3.74
N HIS A 103 4.37 8.82 -3.48
CA HIS A 103 2.94 8.98 -3.22
C HIS A 103 2.44 8.15 -2.03
N LEU A 104 3.27 7.93 -1.02
CA LEU A 104 2.92 7.24 0.22
C LEU A 104 2.85 8.24 1.37
N VAL A 105 1.96 7.98 2.33
CA VAL A 105 1.84 8.82 3.53
C VAL A 105 2.50 8.13 4.72
N PRO A 106 3.43 8.80 5.44
CA PRO A 106 4.13 8.20 6.57
C PRO A 106 3.21 7.93 7.77
N CYS A 107 3.59 6.93 8.57
CA CYS A 107 3.04 6.59 9.86
C CYS A 107 4.20 6.48 10.85
N ALA A 108 4.27 7.38 11.83
CA ALA A 108 5.36 7.41 12.80
C ALA A 108 5.14 6.42 13.97
N ASP A 109 3.88 6.13 14.30
CA ASP A 109 3.50 5.23 15.38
C ASP A 109 2.25 4.45 14.96
N ILE A 110 2.38 3.12 14.87
CA ILE A 110 1.30 2.22 14.47
C ILE A 110 0.18 2.21 15.51
N SER A 111 0.52 2.20 16.80
CA SER A 111 -0.45 2.13 17.89
C SER A 111 -1.28 3.41 17.97
N ALA A 112 -0.63 4.57 17.85
CA ALA A 112 -1.34 5.85 17.80
C ALA A 112 -2.26 5.93 16.57
N MET A 113 -1.76 5.53 15.40
CA MET A 113 -2.55 5.53 14.16
C MET A 113 -3.76 4.60 14.25
N ILE A 114 -3.62 3.41 14.84
CA ILE A 114 -4.75 2.50 15.05
C ILE A 114 -5.80 3.16 15.95
N ALA A 115 -5.39 3.82 17.04
CA ALA A 115 -6.32 4.49 17.95
C ALA A 115 -7.08 5.62 17.26
N GLU A 116 -6.37 6.47 16.51
CA GLU A 116 -6.98 7.58 15.74
C GLU A 116 -7.96 7.08 14.67
N GLU A 117 -7.60 6.02 13.94
CA GLU A 117 -8.47 5.49 12.90
C GLU A 117 -9.68 4.76 13.49
N LEU A 118 -9.55 4.09 14.64
CA LEU A 118 -10.70 3.51 15.35
C LEU A 118 -11.69 4.59 15.79
N ASP A 119 -11.21 5.73 16.29
CA ASP A 119 -12.05 6.87 16.67
C ASP A 119 -12.76 7.47 15.45
N LYS A 120 -12.01 7.69 14.37
CA LYS A 120 -12.51 8.24 13.09
C LYS A 120 -13.57 7.35 12.42
N HIS A 121 -13.38 6.03 12.41
CA HIS A 121 -14.28 5.07 11.75
C HIS A 121 -15.47 4.66 12.63
N GLY A 122 -15.44 4.98 13.93
CA GLY A 122 -16.53 4.76 14.87
C GLY A 122 -16.53 3.39 15.56
N PRO A 123 -17.51 3.14 16.45
CA PRO A 123 -17.50 2.01 17.39
C PRO A 123 -17.58 0.63 16.74
N ASP A 124 -18.08 0.54 15.50
CA ASP A 124 -18.17 -0.72 14.75
C ASP A 124 -16.91 -1.00 13.90
N ALA A 125 -15.88 -0.16 14.01
CA ALA A 125 -14.62 -0.37 13.31
C ALA A 125 -13.93 -1.66 13.80
N ARG A 126 -13.39 -2.43 12.86
CA ARG A 126 -12.69 -3.69 13.15
C ARG A 126 -11.30 -3.63 12.55
N VAL A 127 -10.33 -4.13 13.31
CA VAL A 127 -8.93 -4.22 12.87
C VAL A 127 -8.62 -5.67 12.49
N ALA A 128 -8.06 -5.86 11.30
CA ALA A 128 -7.46 -7.12 10.88
C ALA A 128 -5.93 -6.99 10.88
N VAL A 129 -5.24 -7.89 11.57
CA VAL A 129 -3.77 -7.89 11.66
C VAL A 129 -3.22 -9.04 10.84
N LEU A 130 -2.35 -8.72 9.88
CA LEU A 130 -1.66 -9.70 9.03
C LEU A 130 -0.14 -9.53 9.23
N PRO A 131 0.48 -10.32 10.13
CA PRO A 131 1.92 -10.25 10.39
C PRO A 131 2.77 -10.71 9.21
N GLN A 132 2.30 -11.72 8.46
CA GLN A 132 3.00 -12.25 7.29
C GLN A 132 2.24 -11.90 6.01
N GLY A 133 2.05 -10.60 5.79
CA GLY A 133 1.24 -10.07 4.68
C GLY A 133 1.55 -10.79 3.37
N PRO A 134 2.77 -10.70 2.81
CA PRO A 134 3.12 -11.34 1.53
C PRO A 134 2.93 -12.87 1.43
N LEU A 135 2.74 -13.56 2.57
CA LEU A 135 2.62 -15.01 2.66
C LEU A 135 1.21 -15.49 3.07
N THR A 136 0.26 -14.58 3.27
CA THR A 136 -1.09 -14.90 3.80
C THR A 136 -2.15 -14.59 2.75
N ILE A 137 -3.11 -15.49 2.47
CA ILE A 137 -4.25 -15.16 1.60
C ILE A 137 -5.52 -15.08 2.43
N PRO A 138 -6.04 -13.88 2.79
CA PRO A 138 -7.26 -13.77 3.54
C PRO A 138 -8.47 -13.99 2.63
N PHE A 139 -9.49 -14.65 3.15
CA PHE A 139 -10.79 -14.83 2.51
C PHE A 139 -11.89 -14.39 3.47
N LEU A 140 -13.01 -13.92 2.93
CA LEU A 140 -14.23 -13.71 3.71
C LEU A 140 -14.91 -15.07 3.85
N GLU A 141 -15.33 -15.42 5.06
CA GLU A 141 -16.25 -16.54 5.21
C GLU A 141 -17.54 -16.21 4.49
N SER A 142 -17.92 -17.05 3.53
CA SER A 142 -19.26 -17.03 2.98
C SER A 142 -20.21 -17.39 4.12
N SER A 143 -21.12 -16.50 4.50
CA SER A 143 -22.21 -16.87 5.38
C SER A 143 -22.97 -18.03 4.73
N ALA A 144 -22.80 -19.24 5.27
CA ALA A 144 -23.72 -20.32 4.97
C ALA A 144 -25.08 -19.87 5.50
N CYS A 145 -26.03 -19.64 4.59
CA CYS A 145 -27.42 -19.51 4.97
C CYS A 145 -27.84 -20.84 5.60
N LEU A 146 -28.09 -20.82 6.92
CA LEU A 146 -28.85 -21.86 7.61
C LEU A 146 -30.31 -21.44 7.66
#